data_AF-A0A7S2LQN2-F1
#
_entry.id   AF-A0A7S2LQN2-F1
#
_cell.length_a   1.000
_cell.length_b   1.000
_cell.length_c   1.000
_cell.angle_alpha   90.00
_cell.angle_beta   90.00
_cell.angle_gamma   90.00
#
_symmetry.space_group_name_H-M   'P 1'
#
loop_
_entity.id
_entity.type
_entity.pdbx_description
1 polymer ?
#
loop_
_entity_poly.entity_id
_entity_poly.type
_entity_poly.pdbx_seq_one_letter_code
_entity_poly.pdbx_strand_id
1 'polypeptide(L)'
;GKEDRAAKKCAPFAVEKLPNLLEYLGYTFCFASALAGPAYEYKTYLNACDGSLLYDSNGKPKGNIPSNVWPTLKPFLTSLLCMGIFVVGSGMFPLLDPNDPQNALPVILTPAFLEQPWFKRYAYTWISLFFVREKYYFAWKNAEGANNIWYAGFQGFDGNGAPLGW
;
A
#
# COMPACT_ATOMS: atom_id res chain seq x y z
N GLY A 1 -24.35 -2.54 -23.99
CA GLY A 1 -23.41 -3.66 -24.27
C GLY A 1 -22.24 -3.62 -23.31
N LYS A 2 -21.48 -4.71 -23.15
CA LYS A 2 -20.31 -4.78 -22.26
C LYS A 2 -19.24 -3.71 -22.56
N GLU A 3 -19.13 -3.26 -23.81
CA GLU A 3 -18.16 -2.24 -24.25
C GLU A 3 -18.37 -0.86 -23.57
N ASP A 4 -19.61 -0.50 -23.27
CA ASP A 4 -19.96 0.80 -22.67
C ASP A 4 -19.55 0.88 -21.17
N ARG A 5 -19.52 -0.26 -20.46
CA ARG A 5 -19.17 -0.28 -19.02
C ARG A 5 -17.70 0.00 -18.77
N ALA A 6 -16.81 -0.60 -19.56
CA ALA A 6 -15.37 -0.41 -19.42
C ALA A 6 -14.98 1.03 -19.80
N ALA A 7 -15.50 1.54 -20.91
CA ALA A 7 -15.28 2.91 -21.34
C ALA A 7 -15.71 3.93 -20.27
N LYS A 8 -16.91 3.75 -19.68
CA LYS A 8 -17.39 4.60 -18.59
C LYS A 8 -16.50 4.57 -17.34
N LYS A 9 -15.93 3.41 -17.01
CA LYS A 9 -15.01 3.28 -15.86
C LYS A 9 -13.65 3.90 -16.11
N CYS A 10 -13.13 3.81 -17.33
CA CYS A 10 -11.79 4.33 -17.67
C CYS A 10 -11.81 5.81 -18.05
N ALA A 11 -12.98 6.38 -18.40
CA ALA A 11 -13.10 7.78 -18.81
C ALA A 11 -12.49 8.80 -17.84
N PRO A 12 -12.64 8.69 -16.50
CA PRO A 12 -12.01 9.61 -15.55
C PRO A 12 -10.48 9.56 -15.55
N PHE A 13 -9.90 8.44 -16.00
CA PHE A 13 -8.47 8.18 -16.02
C PHE A 13 -7.84 8.39 -17.40
N ALA A 14 -8.62 8.88 -18.37
CA ALA A 14 -8.16 9.09 -19.74
C ALA A 14 -7.02 10.12 -19.78
N VAL A 15 -5.96 9.77 -20.51
CA VAL A 15 -4.81 10.64 -20.74
C VAL A 15 -5.00 11.35 -22.08
N GLU A 16 -5.44 12.60 -22.02
CA GLU A 16 -5.76 13.41 -23.22
C GLU A 16 -4.52 14.03 -23.86
N LYS A 17 -3.47 14.25 -23.08
CA LYS A 17 -2.20 14.87 -23.51
C LYS A 17 -1.04 13.95 -23.16
N LEU A 18 -0.10 13.82 -24.11
CA LEU A 18 1.11 13.03 -23.90
C LEU A 18 1.93 13.65 -22.74
N PRO A 19 2.30 12.86 -21.71
CA PRO A 19 3.15 13.35 -20.65
C PRO A 19 4.55 13.66 -21.17
N ASN A 20 5.17 14.70 -20.63
CA ASN A 20 6.58 14.95 -20.92
C ASN A 20 7.47 13.93 -20.17
N LEU A 21 8.76 13.89 -20.52
CA LEU A 21 9.70 12.92 -19.95
C LEU A 21 9.79 13.01 -18.42
N LEU A 22 9.76 14.23 -17.86
CA LEU A 22 9.85 14.43 -16.41
C LEU A 22 8.60 13.90 -15.70
N GLU A 23 7.41 14.18 -16.23
CA GLU A 23 6.15 13.69 -15.65
C GLU A 23 6.07 12.16 -15.69
N TYR A 24 6.49 11.56 -16.82
CA TYR A 24 6.53 10.11 -16.98
C TYR A 24 7.49 9.45 -15.98
N LEU A 25 8.72 9.99 -15.86
CA LEU A 25 9.70 9.47 -14.90
C LEU A 25 9.27 9.71 -13.45
N GLY A 26 8.63 10.86 -13.16
CA GLY A 26 8.09 11.18 -11.84
C GLY A 26 7.01 10.19 -11.41
N TYR A 27 6.10 9.82 -12.32
CA TYR A 27 5.11 8.77 -12.07
C TYR A 27 5.75 7.38 -11.90
N THR A 28 6.66 7.01 -12.81
CA THR A 28 7.32 5.69 -12.80
C THR A 28 8.14 5.45 -11.52
N PHE A 29 8.82 6.50 -11.04
CA PHE A 29 9.69 6.45 -9.87
C PHE A 29 9.08 7.19 -8.66
N CYS A 30 7.76 7.31 -8.58
CA CYS A 30 7.11 7.98 -7.46
C CYS A 30 7.49 7.28 -6.15
N PHE A 31 8.20 7.97 -5.26
CA PHE A 31 8.72 7.39 -4.02
C PHE A 31 7.63 6.78 -3.12
N ALA A 32 6.41 7.32 -3.17
CA ALA A 32 5.29 6.82 -2.38
C ALA A 32 4.77 5.46 -2.87
N SER A 33 5.08 5.06 -4.11
CA SER A 33 4.53 3.83 -4.71
C SER A 33 5.55 2.88 -5.34
N ALA A 34 6.77 3.34 -5.64
CA ALA A 34 7.77 2.58 -6.40
C ALA A 34 8.12 1.19 -5.83
N LEU A 35 8.08 1.01 -4.49
CA LEU A 35 8.48 -0.25 -3.85
C LEU A 35 7.32 -1.21 -3.56
N ALA A 36 6.16 -0.70 -3.17
CA ALA A 36 5.05 -1.52 -2.66
C ALA A 36 3.67 -0.87 -2.78
N GLY A 37 3.59 0.35 -3.33
CA GLY A 37 2.36 1.13 -3.25
C GLY A 37 1.31 0.67 -4.23
N PRO A 38 0.05 1.08 -3.99
CA PRO A 38 -1.05 0.69 -4.83
C PRO A 38 -0.77 1.14 -6.27
N ALA A 39 -1.08 0.26 -7.22
CA ALA A 39 -1.10 0.67 -8.62
C ALA A 39 -2.26 1.66 -8.79
N TYR A 40 -1.94 2.88 -9.20
CA TYR A 40 -2.93 3.90 -9.57
C TYR A 40 -2.58 4.47 -10.95
N GLU A 41 -3.59 5.01 -11.60
CA GLU A 41 -3.51 5.53 -12.95
C GLU A 41 -2.69 6.83 -13.00
N TYR A 42 -1.94 7.03 -14.09
CA TYR A 42 -1.15 8.24 -14.31
C TYR A 42 -1.98 9.53 -14.16
N LYS A 43 -3.26 9.52 -14.54
CA LYS A 43 -4.14 10.68 -14.39
C LYS A 43 -4.34 11.08 -12.93
N THR A 44 -4.40 10.11 -12.01
CA THR A 44 -4.50 10.34 -10.57
C THR A 44 -3.23 11.00 -10.03
N TYR A 45 -2.06 10.51 -10.44
CA TYR A 45 -0.77 11.12 -10.15
C TYR A 45 -0.73 12.59 -10.60
N LEU A 46 -1.07 12.83 -11.87
CA LEU A 46 -1.04 14.15 -12.47
C LEU A 46 -1.97 15.12 -11.72
N ASN A 47 -3.21 14.69 -11.45
CA ASN A 47 -4.20 15.54 -10.77
C ASN A 47 -3.80 15.89 -9.32
N ALA A 48 -3.05 15.02 -8.66
CA ALA A 48 -2.51 15.29 -7.33
C ALA A 48 -1.29 16.22 -7.39
N CYS A 49 -0.41 16.06 -8.38
CA CYS A 49 0.74 16.94 -8.59
C CYS A 49 0.37 18.36 -9.03
N ASP A 50 -0.61 18.51 -9.92
CA ASP A 50 -1.06 19.82 -10.42
C ASP A 50 -2.09 20.51 -9.50
N GLY A 51 -2.55 19.81 -8.46
CA GLY A 51 -3.54 20.30 -7.49
C GLY A 51 -4.98 20.29 -8.01
N SER A 52 -5.25 19.85 -9.24
CA SER A 52 -6.60 19.78 -9.81
C SER A 52 -7.50 18.77 -9.08
N LEU A 53 -6.94 17.89 -8.26
CA LEU A 53 -7.71 17.06 -7.34
C LEU A 53 -8.48 17.90 -6.29
N LEU A 54 -7.89 19.01 -5.85
CA LEU A 54 -8.42 19.85 -4.76
C LEU A 54 -9.00 21.18 -5.25
N TYR A 55 -8.47 21.72 -6.36
CA TYR A 55 -8.80 23.03 -6.88
C TYR A 55 -9.40 22.95 -8.30
N ASP A 56 -10.27 23.90 -8.64
CA ASP A 56 -10.77 24.10 -9.99
C ASP A 56 -9.75 24.88 -10.85
N SER A 57 -10.04 25.02 -12.15
CA SER A 57 -9.18 25.77 -13.08
C SER A 57 -9.04 27.27 -12.75
N ASN A 58 -9.91 27.81 -11.88
CA ASN A 58 -9.84 29.19 -11.39
C ASN A 58 -9.11 29.31 -10.05
N GLY A 59 -8.54 28.21 -9.53
CA GLY A 59 -7.86 28.16 -8.24
C GLY A 59 -8.80 28.14 -7.03
N LYS A 60 -10.11 27.96 -7.23
CA LYS A 60 -11.08 27.83 -6.14
C LYS A 60 -11.11 26.39 -5.62
N PRO A 61 -11.19 26.17 -4.30
CA PRO A 61 -11.39 24.83 -3.75
C PRO A 61 -12.65 24.19 -4.31
N LYS A 62 -12.55 22.92 -4.75
CA LYS A 62 -13.70 22.14 -5.24
C LYS A 62 -14.70 21.78 -4.14
N GLY A 63 -14.28 21.89 -2.88
CA GLY A 63 -15.08 21.58 -1.71
C GLY A 63 -14.31 21.93 -0.44
N ASN A 64 -14.78 21.42 0.69
CA ASN A 64 -14.06 21.58 1.95
C ASN A 64 -12.85 20.64 1.98
N ILE A 65 -11.65 21.18 1.76
CA ILE A 65 -10.41 20.39 1.68
C ILE A 65 -10.17 19.68 3.02
N PRO A 66 -10.18 18.33 3.04
CA PRO A 66 -10.01 17.59 4.29
C PRO A 66 -8.56 17.62 4.75
N SER A 67 -8.34 17.58 6.06
CA SER A 67 -7.00 17.38 6.62
C SER A 67 -6.48 15.98 6.25
N ASN A 68 -5.24 15.93 5.75
CA ASN A 68 -4.54 14.68 5.42
C ASN A 68 -3.79 14.06 6.61
N VAL A 69 -3.75 14.73 7.77
CA VAL A 69 -2.92 14.33 8.91
C VAL A 69 -3.34 12.97 9.46
N TRP A 70 -4.62 12.79 9.79
CA TRP A 70 -5.10 11.53 10.36
C TRP A 70 -5.19 10.37 9.34
N PRO A 71 -5.63 10.62 8.09
CA PRO A 71 -5.51 9.66 7.00
C PRO A 71 -4.07 9.20 6.72
N THR A 72 -3.07 10.04 7.00
CA THR A 72 -1.65 9.67 6.89
C THR A 72 -1.16 8.90 8.12
N LEU A 73 -1.44 9.42 9.32
CA LEU A 73 -0.90 8.87 10.56
C LEU A 73 -1.49 7.51 10.90
N LYS A 74 -2.77 7.26 10.63
CA LYS A 74 -3.40 5.98 10.97
C LYS A 74 -2.77 4.78 10.23
N PRO A 75 -2.60 4.80 8.89
CA PRO A 75 -1.86 3.76 8.18
C PRO A 75 -0.40 3.67 8.62
N PHE A 76 0.27 4.80 8.86
CA PHE A 76 1.65 4.80 9.36
C PHE A 76 1.79 4.10 10.73
N LEU A 77 0.93 4.40 11.70
CA LEU A 77 0.95 3.73 13.00
C LEU A 77 0.61 2.23 12.86
N THR A 78 -0.32 1.89 11.97
CA THR A 78 -0.65 0.50 11.65
C THR A 78 0.55 -0.24 11.05
N SER A 79 1.31 0.43 10.17
CA SER A 79 2.49 -0.17 9.56
C SER A 79 3.58 -0.43 10.62
N LEU A 80 3.84 0.52 11.52
CA LEU A 80 4.79 0.33 12.62
C LEU A 80 4.38 -0.83 13.54
N LEU A 81 3.07 -0.96 13.83
CA LEU A 81 2.55 -2.10 14.59
C LEU A 81 2.81 -3.43 13.86
N CYS A 82 2.47 -3.54 12.58
CA CYS A 82 2.74 -4.73 11.77
C CYS A 82 4.24 -5.05 11.70
N MET A 83 5.10 -4.04 11.60
CA MET A 83 6.56 -4.21 11.64
C MET A 83 7.02 -4.77 12.99
N GLY A 84 6.50 -4.24 14.10
CA GLY A 84 6.80 -4.76 15.43
C GLY A 84 6.36 -6.22 15.60
N ILE A 85 5.13 -6.54 15.18
CA ILE A 85 4.59 -7.91 15.19
C ILE A 85 5.45 -8.84 14.31
N PHE A 86 5.84 -8.39 13.12
CA PHE A 86 6.71 -9.16 12.22
C PHE A 86 8.06 -9.44 12.87
N VAL A 87 8.78 -8.41 13.33
CA VAL A 87 10.15 -8.54 13.87
C VAL A 87 10.16 -9.43 15.11
N VAL A 88 9.27 -9.18 16.07
CA VAL A 88 9.22 -9.96 17.31
C VAL A 88 8.70 -11.37 17.05
N GLY A 89 7.58 -11.48 16.33
CA GLY A 89 6.91 -12.76 16.10
C GLY A 89 7.69 -13.71 15.20
N SER A 90 8.32 -13.21 14.13
CA SER A 90 9.18 -14.03 13.27
C SER A 90 10.49 -14.43 13.95
N GLY A 91 10.98 -13.64 14.91
CA GLY A 91 12.09 -14.04 15.78
C GLY A 91 11.72 -15.15 16.77
N MET A 92 10.49 -15.12 17.32
CA MET A 92 9.99 -16.16 18.23
C MET A 92 9.59 -17.46 17.51
N PHE A 93 9.09 -17.34 16.27
CA PHE A 93 8.60 -18.46 15.47
C PHE A 93 9.26 -18.48 14.07
N PRO A 94 10.59 -18.65 14.00
CA PRO A 94 11.33 -18.54 12.74
C PRO A 94 10.99 -19.66 11.76
N LEU A 95 10.76 -19.30 10.49
CA LEU A 95 10.63 -20.29 9.40
C LEU A 95 11.98 -20.72 8.83
N LEU A 96 13.01 -19.88 8.98
CA LEU A 96 14.37 -20.11 8.51
C LEU A 96 15.29 -20.17 9.73
N ASP A 97 16.31 -21.02 9.70
CA ASP A 97 17.21 -21.21 10.82
C ASP A 97 17.88 -19.88 11.25
N PRO A 98 17.63 -19.40 12.49
CA PRO A 98 18.23 -18.15 12.96
C PRO A 98 19.73 -18.29 13.28
N ASN A 99 20.24 -19.51 13.47
CA ASN A 99 21.64 -19.75 13.84
C ASN A 99 22.56 -19.84 12.62
N ASP A 100 21.99 -20.16 11.44
CA ASP A 100 22.69 -20.18 10.17
C ASP A 100 21.95 -19.34 9.12
N PRO A 101 22.06 -18.00 9.19
CA PRO A 101 21.40 -17.11 8.25
C PRO A 101 21.88 -17.26 6.81
N GLN A 102 23.07 -17.86 6.61
CA GLN A 102 23.73 -17.92 5.33
C GLN A 102 23.21 -19.09 4.49
N ASN A 103 22.91 -20.21 5.13
CA ASN A 103 22.25 -21.35 4.48
C ASN A 103 20.72 -21.27 4.58
N ALA A 104 20.17 -20.53 5.56
CA ALA A 104 18.75 -20.25 5.74
C ALA A 104 17.87 -21.51 5.63
N LEU A 105 18.31 -22.60 6.25
CA LEU A 105 17.61 -23.87 6.19
C LEU A 105 16.19 -23.72 6.77
N PRO A 106 15.14 -24.20 6.08
CA PRO A 106 13.79 -24.10 6.62
C PRO A 106 13.67 -24.93 7.91
N VAL A 107 13.31 -24.29 9.03
CA VAL A 107 13.14 -24.94 10.34
C VAL A 107 12.15 -26.11 10.23
N ILE A 108 11.13 -25.95 9.38
CA ILE A 108 10.10 -26.95 9.13
C ILE A 108 10.60 -28.25 8.48
N LEU A 109 11.81 -28.24 7.91
CA LEU A 109 12.46 -29.40 7.29
C LEU A 109 13.52 -30.03 8.20
N THR A 110 13.77 -29.46 9.38
CA THR A 110 14.75 -30.01 10.31
C THR A 110 14.25 -31.35 10.90
N PRO A 111 15.14 -32.34 11.12
CA PRO A 111 14.76 -33.62 11.71
C PRO A 111 14.00 -33.46 13.04
N ALA A 112 14.50 -32.59 13.92
CA ALA A 112 13.89 -32.29 15.22
C ALA A 112 12.46 -31.73 15.11
N PHE A 113 12.16 -30.95 14.06
CA PHE A 113 10.80 -30.47 13.81
C PHE A 113 9.91 -31.59 13.27
N LEU A 114 10.42 -32.42 12.35
CA LEU A 114 9.67 -33.51 11.71
C LEU A 114 9.29 -34.62 12.69
N GLU A 115 10.09 -34.84 13.75
CA GLU A 115 9.78 -35.76 14.85
C GLU A 115 8.58 -35.32 15.71
N GLN A 116 8.18 -34.05 15.65
CA GLN A 116 7.02 -33.56 16.41
C GLN A 116 5.69 -34.11 15.86
N PRO A 117 4.68 -34.28 16.74
CA PRO A 117 3.32 -34.60 16.32
C PRO A 117 2.78 -33.63 15.27
N TRP A 118 1.99 -34.14 14.32
CA TRP A 118 1.51 -33.37 13.17
C TRP A 118 0.79 -32.06 13.57
N PHE A 119 0.02 -32.08 14.66
CA PHE A 119 -0.74 -30.91 15.11
C PHE A 119 0.16 -29.78 15.63
N LYS A 120 1.28 -30.11 16.28
CA LYS A 120 2.27 -29.11 16.73
C LYS A 120 2.95 -28.46 15.53
N ARG A 121 3.33 -29.27 14.54
CA ARG A 121 3.91 -28.77 13.29
C ARG A 121 2.94 -27.84 12.56
N TYR A 122 1.69 -28.27 12.39
CA TYR A 122 0.65 -27.47 11.76
C TYR A 122 0.42 -26.14 12.49
N ALA A 123 0.22 -26.18 13.82
CA ALA A 123 0.01 -24.97 14.62
C ALA A 123 1.22 -24.02 14.54
N TYR A 124 2.44 -24.54 14.66
CA TYR A 124 3.67 -23.76 14.54
C TYR A 124 3.74 -23.06 13.17
N THR A 125 3.55 -23.79 12.08
CA THR A 125 3.60 -23.22 10.73
C THR A 125 2.56 -22.13 10.53
N TRP A 126 1.33 -22.30 11.02
CA TRP A 126 0.30 -21.25 10.93
C TRP A 126 0.65 -19.99 11.72
N ILE A 127 1.19 -20.15 12.93
CA ILE A 127 1.64 -19.04 13.76
C ILE A 127 2.82 -18.31 13.09
N SER A 128 3.81 -19.05 12.60
CA SER A 128 4.94 -18.48 11.87
C SER A 128 4.50 -17.73 10.61
N LEU A 129 3.59 -18.31 9.81
CA LEU A 129 3.03 -17.66 8.62
C LEU A 129 2.24 -16.40 8.98
N PHE A 130 1.50 -16.42 10.09
CA PHE A 130 0.83 -15.24 10.61
C PHE A 130 1.82 -14.12 10.89
N PHE A 131 2.99 -14.38 11.48
CA PHE A 131 3.97 -13.32 11.72
C PHE A 131 4.69 -12.87 10.44
N VAL A 132 5.10 -13.82 9.60
CA VAL A 132 5.84 -13.51 8.36
C VAL A 132 5.01 -12.71 7.37
N ARG A 133 3.69 -12.90 7.32
CA ARG A 133 2.83 -12.11 6.42
C ARG A 133 2.74 -10.63 6.82
N GLU A 134 2.99 -10.29 8.08
CA GLU A 134 2.82 -8.91 8.58
C GLU A 134 3.77 -7.92 7.90
N LYS A 135 4.91 -8.38 7.35
CA LYS A 135 5.79 -7.56 6.53
C LYS A 135 5.09 -6.98 5.28
N TYR A 136 4.11 -7.70 4.73
CA TYR A 136 3.33 -7.23 3.58
C TYR A 136 2.33 -6.16 4.00
N TYR A 137 1.69 -6.31 5.17
CA TYR A 137 0.81 -5.28 5.72
C TYR A 137 1.59 -4.02 6.13
N PHE A 138 2.80 -4.18 6.68
CA PHE A 138 3.72 -3.06 6.89
C PHE A 138 3.97 -2.30 5.58
N ALA A 139 4.42 -3.00 4.53
CA ALA A 139 4.73 -2.36 3.25
C ALA A 139 3.50 -1.65 2.65
N TRP A 140 2.35 -2.32 2.64
CA TRP A 140 1.10 -1.76 2.12
C TRP A 140 0.66 -0.52 2.91
N LYS A 141 0.60 -0.60 4.24
CA LYS A 141 0.12 0.50 5.08
C LYS A 141 1.08 1.67 5.14
N ASN A 142 2.39 1.41 5.02
CA ASN A 142 3.38 2.47 4.87
C ASN A 142 3.18 3.22 3.55
N ALA A 143 3.01 2.50 2.43
CA ALA A 143 2.74 3.13 1.14
C ALA A 143 1.40 3.89 1.12
N GLU A 144 0.34 3.37 1.74
CA GLU A 144 -0.94 4.06 1.91
C GLU A 144 -0.75 5.40 2.65
N GLY A 145 -0.04 5.39 3.78
CA GLY A 145 0.30 6.62 4.51
C GLY A 145 1.12 7.60 3.66
N ALA A 146 2.12 7.11 2.94
CA ALA A 146 2.96 7.94 2.06
C ALA A 146 2.17 8.61 0.93
N ASN A 147 1.19 7.93 0.34
CA ASN A 147 0.32 8.52 -0.69
C ASN A 147 -0.67 9.56 -0.10
N ASN A 148 -1.10 9.37 1.15
CA ASN A 148 -1.99 10.32 1.81
C ASN A 148 -1.31 11.65 2.17
N ILE A 149 0.01 11.66 2.39
CA ILE A 149 0.79 12.89 2.66
C ILE A 149 0.58 13.95 1.59
N TRP A 150 0.42 13.54 0.33
CA TRP A 150 0.29 14.44 -0.82
C TRP A 150 -1.04 14.28 -1.56
N TYR A 151 -2.09 13.83 -0.84
CA TYR A 151 -3.47 13.69 -1.33
C TYR A 151 -3.68 12.69 -2.48
N ALA A 152 -2.67 11.92 -2.90
CA ALA A 152 -2.86 10.92 -3.96
C ALA A 152 -3.80 9.77 -3.56
N GLY A 153 -3.92 9.48 -2.27
CA GLY A 153 -4.92 8.57 -1.74
C GLY A 153 -6.30 9.21 -1.51
N PHE A 154 -6.50 10.49 -1.81
CA PHE A 154 -7.81 11.14 -1.61
C PHE A 154 -8.79 10.75 -2.73
N GLN A 155 -10.00 10.33 -2.36
CA GLN A 155 -11.01 9.80 -3.30
C GLN A 155 -11.84 10.88 -4.00
N GLY A 156 -11.59 12.17 -3.70
CA GLY A 156 -12.30 13.30 -4.29
C GLY A 156 -13.54 13.73 -3.51
N PHE A 157 -14.37 14.55 -4.14
CA PHE A 157 -15.56 15.15 -3.55
C PHE A 157 -16.84 14.53 -4.11
N ASP A 158 -17.89 14.52 -3.30
CA ASP A 158 -19.25 14.22 -3.73
C ASP A 158 -19.89 15.41 -4.46
N GLY A 159 -21.15 15.23 -4.93
CA GLY A 159 -21.89 16.29 -5.62
C GLY A 159 -22.22 17.52 -4.77
N ASN A 160 -22.06 17.45 -3.44
CA ASN A 160 -22.27 18.55 -2.51
C ASN A 160 -20.94 19.22 -2.08
N GLY A 161 -19.80 18.77 -2.61
CA GLY A 161 -18.48 19.27 -2.23
C GLY A 161 -17.95 18.68 -0.92
N ALA A 162 -18.53 17.59 -0.41
CA ALA A 162 -18.05 16.88 0.76
C ALA A 162 -17.01 15.80 0.36
N PRO A 163 -15.95 15.60 1.16
CA PRO A 163 -14.96 14.54 0.92
C PRO A 163 -15.57 13.13 0.88
N LEU A 164 -15.27 12.33 -0.16
CA LEU A 164 -15.71 10.93 -0.26
C LEU A 164 -14.94 9.99 0.67
N GLY A 165 -13.67 10.29 0.90
CA GLY A 165 -12.80 9.48 1.74
C GLY A 165 -11.35 9.50 1.29
N TRP A 166 -10.58 8.58 1.87
CA TRP A 166 -9.17 8.29 1.59
C TRP A 166 -9.08 6.80 1.28
#